data_AF-A0A8D8BDL0-F1
#
_entry.id   AF-A0A8D8BDL0-F1
#
_cell.length_a   1.000
_cell.length_b   1.000
_cell.length_c   1.000
_cell.angle_alpha   90.00
_cell.angle_beta   90.00
_cell.angle_gamma   90.00
#
_symmetry.space_group_name_H-M   'P 1'
#
loop_
_entity.id
_entity.type
_entity.pdbx_description
1 polymer ?
#
loop_
_entity_poly.entity_id
_entity_poly.type
_entity_poly.pdbx_seq_one_letter_code
_entity_poly.pdbx_strand_id
1 'polypeptide(L)'
;MSRNMAQKLDVKLKHNMEFNLKLVELVQQNSSLYVHEPMRTNQLQTWEEIAKILSVSCRYAQSHWRWLRVKYAQFVKLRKPDYPAQIESHMHFLRPHLRIQSRTLAPPPPPVAEWNRKPSTPLVPRNTRVECCAHLGYDPGDQDATFLLSILPHLKVMTGQQRRQFKMGAVKLSAEMLASL
;
A
#
# COMPACT_ATOMS: atom_id res chain seq x y z
N MET A 1 7.86 -29.28 3.21
CA MET A 1 7.39 -28.53 4.40
C MET A 1 5.99 -27.99 4.14
N SER A 2 5.01 -28.32 4.99
CA SER A 2 3.58 -28.05 4.73
C SER A 2 3.19 -26.57 4.87
N ARG A 3 2.34 -26.08 3.96
CA ARG A 3 1.88 -24.67 3.84
C ARG A 3 1.29 -24.11 5.16
N ASN A 4 0.67 -24.95 5.98
CA ASN A 4 0.14 -24.60 7.31
C ASN A 4 1.21 -24.27 8.35
N MET A 5 2.38 -24.92 8.32
CA MET A 5 3.46 -24.61 9.26
C MET A 5 4.11 -23.26 8.97
N ALA A 6 4.25 -22.91 7.69
CA ALA A 6 4.77 -21.61 7.27
C ALA A 6 3.85 -20.44 7.70
N GLN A 7 2.52 -20.60 7.58
CA GLN A 7 1.56 -19.60 8.04
C GLN A 7 1.56 -19.42 9.56
N LYS A 8 1.64 -20.52 10.32
CA LYS A 8 1.69 -20.45 11.79
C LYS A 8 2.98 -19.81 12.31
N LEU A 9 4.09 -20.07 11.64
CA LEU A 9 5.38 -19.43 11.94
C LEU A 9 5.36 -17.93 11.62
N ASP A 10 4.73 -17.53 10.50
CA ASP A 10 4.60 -16.13 10.09
C ASP A 10 3.74 -15.31 11.08
N VAL A 11 2.62 -15.85 11.55
CA VAL A 11 1.79 -15.20 12.59
C VAL A 11 2.58 -15.06 13.89
N LYS A 12 3.32 -16.09 14.31
CA LYS A 12 4.12 -16.05 15.55
C LYS A 12 5.22 -14.99 15.48
N LEU A 13 5.92 -14.89 14.34
CA LEU A 13 7.00 -13.92 14.14
C LEU A 13 6.49 -12.47 14.00
N LYS A 14 5.31 -12.25 13.40
CA LYS A 14 4.67 -10.91 13.36
C LYS A 14 4.40 -10.33 14.74
N HIS A 15 4.12 -11.18 15.73
CA HIS A 15 3.91 -10.78 17.12
C HIS A 15 5.18 -10.88 17.98
N ASN A 16 6.29 -11.37 17.41
CA ASN A 16 7.56 -11.45 18.11
C ASN A 16 8.23 -10.06 18.09
N MET A 17 8.10 -9.34 19.20
CA MET A 17 8.67 -8.01 19.34
C MET A 17 10.20 -8.01 19.25
N GLU A 18 10.88 -8.98 19.86
CA GLU A 18 12.35 -9.06 19.82
C GLU A 18 12.86 -9.23 18.39
N PHE A 19 12.21 -10.10 17.61
CA PHE A 19 12.53 -10.29 16.19
C PHE A 19 12.32 -8.98 15.40
N ASN A 20 11.18 -8.32 15.62
CA ASN A 20 10.86 -7.07 14.93
C ASN A 20 11.86 -5.97 15.26
N LEU A 21 12.23 -5.80 16.53
CA LEU A 21 13.21 -4.82 16.98
C LEU A 21 14.58 -5.09 16.34
N LYS A 22 15.04 -6.33 16.36
CA LYS A 22 16.33 -6.72 15.76
C LYS A 22 16.36 -6.47 14.25
N LEU A 23 15.26 -6.77 13.55
CA LEU A 23 15.14 -6.45 12.13
C LEU A 23 15.18 -4.94 11.88
N VAL A 24 14.46 -4.15 12.68
CA VAL A 24 14.45 -2.69 12.57
C VAL A 24 15.84 -2.10 12.77
N GLU A 25 16.57 -2.56 13.79
CA GLU A 25 17.93 -2.12 14.10
C GLU A 25 18.90 -2.41 12.94
N LEU A 26 18.87 -3.63 12.41
CA LEU A 26 19.71 -4.03 11.27
C LEU A 26 19.41 -3.21 10.01
N VAL A 27 18.14 -2.91 9.76
CA VAL A 27 17.75 -2.08 8.62
C VAL A 27 18.14 -0.63 8.85
N GLN A 28 18.02 -0.11 10.08
CA GLN A 28 18.38 1.26 10.43
C GLN A 28 19.88 1.52 10.20
N GLN A 29 20.74 0.54 10.48
CA GLN A 29 22.19 0.59 10.19
C GLN A 29 22.50 0.66 8.69
N ASN A 30 21.58 0.20 7.83
CA ASN A 30 21.75 0.12 6.39
C ASN A 30 20.82 1.11 5.68
N SER A 31 21.20 2.40 5.65
CA SER A 31 20.38 3.49 5.07
C SER A 31 19.91 3.25 3.64
N SER A 32 20.71 2.55 2.84
CA SER A 32 20.37 2.16 1.47
C SER A 32 19.03 1.41 1.36
N LEU A 33 18.65 0.64 2.38
CA LEU A 33 17.44 -0.21 2.40
C LEU A 33 16.12 0.55 2.58
N TYR A 34 16.17 1.80 3.05
CA TYR A 34 14.96 2.58 3.34
C TYR A 34 14.93 3.98 2.72
N VAL A 35 16.09 4.55 2.37
CA VAL A 35 16.20 5.85 1.70
C VAL A 35 15.78 5.77 0.23
N HIS A 36 16.17 4.70 -0.47
CA HIS A 36 15.78 4.45 -1.86
C HIS A 36 14.68 3.39 -1.92
N GLU A 37 13.81 3.45 -2.94
CA GLU A 37 12.73 2.47 -3.06
C GLU A 37 13.26 1.02 -2.99
N PRO A 38 12.61 0.13 -2.22
CA PRO A 38 13.24 -1.03 -1.57
C PRO A 38 13.52 -2.24 -2.47
N MET A 39 13.71 -2.06 -3.78
CA MET A 39 13.88 -3.16 -4.73
C MET A 39 14.84 -2.76 -5.87
N ARG A 40 16.07 -2.39 -5.54
CA ARG A 40 17.16 -2.45 -6.53
C ARG A 40 17.93 -3.74 -6.30
N THR A 41 18.25 -4.46 -7.37
CA THR A 41 19.12 -5.65 -7.40
C THR A 41 20.41 -5.46 -6.60
N ASN A 42 20.89 -4.23 -6.48
CA ASN A 42 22.08 -3.85 -5.71
C ASN A 42 21.94 -3.95 -4.17
N GLN A 43 20.77 -4.32 -3.64
CA GLN A 43 20.54 -4.49 -2.18
C GLN A 43 20.49 -5.95 -1.74
N LEU A 44 20.62 -6.91 -2.67
CA LEU A 44 20.44 -8.33 -2.37
C LEU A 44 21.45 -8.85 -1.33
N GLN A 45 22.73 -8.47 -1.46
CA GLN A 45 23.80 -8.90 -0.55
C GLN A 45 23.52 -8.44 0.89
N THR A 46 23.12 -7.18 1.08
CA THR A 46 22.76 -6.66 2.41
C THR A 46 21.56 -7.41 3.01
N TRP A 47 20.57 -7.75 2.19
CA TRP A 47 19.43 -8.55 2.65
C TRP A 47 19.82 -9.99 3.02
N GLU A 48 20.77 -10.59 2.31
CA GLU A 48 21.30 -11.93 2.64
C GLU A 48 22.05 -11.95 3.97
N GLU A 49 22.86 -10.92 4.25
CA GLU A 49 23.53 -10.77 5.55
C GLU A 49 22.54 -10.62 6.70
N ILE A 50 21.54 -9.74 6.55
CA ILE A 50 20.47 -9.55 7.54
C ILE A 50 19.71 -10.87 7.76
N ALA A 51 19.37 -11.58 6.69
CA ALA A 51 18.67 -12.85 6.75
C ALA A 51 19.48 -13.93 7.49
N LYS A 52 20.80 -13.96 7.28
CA LYS A 52 21.72 -14.85 8.00
C LYS A 52 21.74 -14.54 9.51
N ILE A 53 21.82 -13.26 9.90
CA ILE A 53 21.81 -12.84 11.31
C ILE A 53 20.49 -13.20 11.99
N LEU A 54 19.37 -13.05 11.27
CA LEU A 54 18.04 -13.36 11.78
C LEU A 54 17.65 -14.85 11.65
N SER A 55 18.52 -15.67 11.05
CA SER A 55 18.23 -17.09 10.77
C SER A 55 16.92 -17.32 10.01
N VAL A 56 16.60 -16.44 9.06
CA VAL A 56 15.41 -16.53 8.21
C VAL A 56 15.80 -16.49 6.73
N SER A 57 14.86 -16.77 5.82
CA SER A 57 15.13 -16.57 4.39
C SER A 57 15.16 -15.09 4.02
N CYS A 58 16.00 -14.72 3.05
CA CYS A 58 16.09 -13.36 2.50
C CYS A 58 14.72 -12.85 2.04
N ARG A 59 13.95 -13.68 1.32
CA ARG A 59 12.57 -13.36 0.91
C ARG A 59 11.64 -13.07 2.09
N TYR A 60 11.80 -13.81 3.20
CA TYR A 60 11.01 -13.56 4.41
C TYR A 60 11.35 -12.23 5.05
N ALA A 61 12.64 -11.94 5.27
CA ALA A 61 13.10 -10.67 5.84
C ALA A 61 12.60 -9.46 5.02
N GLN A 62 12.70 -9.53 3.69
CA GLN A 62 12.19 -8.49 2.79
C GLN A 62 10.68 -8.31 2.88
N SER A 63 9.93 -9.42 2.87
CA SER A 63 8.46 -9.39 2.95
C SER A 63 7.99 -8.85 4.30
N HIS A 64 8.66 -9.24 5.38
CA HIS A 64 8.37 -8.80 6.73
C HIS A 64 8.68 -7.32 6.94
N TRP A 65 9.82 -6.86 6.41
CA TRP A 65 10.16 -5.43 6.40
C TRP A 65 9.13 -4.60 5.63
N ARG A 66 8.69 -5.09 4.46
CA ARG A 66 7.63 -4.44 3.69
C ARG A 66 6.34 -4.33 4.50
N TRP A 67 5.95 -5.39 5.21
CA TRP A 67 4.79 -5.38 6.09
C TRP A 67 4.93 -4.36 7.23
N LEU A 68 6.08 -4.33 7.92
CA LEU A 68 6.38 -3.34 8.97
C LEU A 68 6.28 -1.91 8.44
N ARG A 69 6.83 -1.62 7.26
CA ARG A 69 6.74 -0.28 6.63
C ARG A 69 5.30 0.13 6.35
N VAL A 70 4.47 -0.78 5.83
CA VAL A 70 3.05 -0.50 5.59
C VAL A 70 2.31 -0.23 6.90
N LYS A 71 2.55 -1.05 7.93
CA LYS A 71 1.98 -0.86 9.28
C LYS A 71 2.37 0.50 9.85
N TYR A 72 3.64 0.86 9.78
CA TYR A 72 4.13 2.15 10.26
C TYR A 72 3.58 3.34 9.46
N ALA A 73 3.49 3.24 8.14
CA ALA A 73 2.87 4.28 7.31
C ALA A 73 1.40 4.51 7.69
N GLN A 74 0.66 3.44 8.01
CA GLN A 74 -0.72 3.54 8.53
C GLN A 74 -0.77 4.19 9.91
N PHE A 75 0.13 3.83 10.82
CA PHE A 75 0.25 4.46 12.14
C PHE A 75 0.42 5.98 12.03
N VAL A 76 1.35 6.44 11.17
CA VAL A 76 1.57 7.87 10.93
C VAL A 76 0.35 8.53 10.28
N LYS A 77 -0.28 7.88 9.30
CA LYS A 77 -1.49 8.40 8.62
C LYS A 77 -2.68 8.55 9.57
N LEU A 78 -2.86 7.61 10.50
CA LEU A 78 -3.95 7.61 11.48
C LEU A 78 -3.67 8.51 12.68
N ARG A 79 -2.48 9.11 12.80
CA ARG A 79 -2.05 9.94 13.94
C ARG A 79 -2.29 9.26 15.27
N LYS A 80 -2.00 7.95 15.34
CA LYS A 80 -2.16 7.19 16.58
C LYS A 80 -1.18 7.70 17.64
N PRO A 81 -1.57 7.69 18.92
CA PRO A 81 -0.66 7.99 20.02
C PRO A 81 0.50 6.99 20.03
N ASP A 82 1.68 7.50 20.37
CA ASP A 82 2.91 6.73 20.38
C ASP A 82 3.10 6.02 21.72
N TYR A 83 3.53 4.76 21.67
CA TYR A 83 3.70 3.92 22.87
C TYR A 83 5.03 3.15 22.78
N PRO A 84 6.01 3.37 23.68
CA PRO A 84 7.36 2.79 23.59
C PRO A 84 7.41 1.26 23.47
N ALA A 85 6.39 0.57 23.97
CA ALA A 85 6.23 -0.88 23.89
C ALA A 85 5.79 -1.39 22.50
N GLN A 86 5.49 -0.50 21.55
CA GLN A 86 5.07 -0.84 20.20
C GLN A 86 6.21 -0.66 19.22
N ILE A 87 6.25 -1.52 18.19
CA ILE A 87 7.30 -1.48 17.16
C ILE A 87 7.32 -0.14 16.41
N GLU A 88 6.16 0.51 16.29
CA GLU A 88 6.00 1.81 15.65
C GLU A 88 6.89 2.90 16.24
N SER A 89 7.12 2.90 17.56
CA SER A 89 8.00 3.88 18.22
C SER A 89 9.46 3.75 17.81
N HIS A 90 9.89 2.56 17.40
CA HIS A 90 11.26 2.27 16.98
C HIS A 90 11.49 2.57 15.49
N MET A 91 10.43 2.93 14.75
CA MET A 91 10.47 3.13 13.29
C MET A 91 10.44 4.61 12.88
N HIS A 92 10.59 5.55 13.81
CA HIS A 92 10.52 6.99 13.53
C HIS A 92 11.58 7.51 12.55
N PHE A 93 12.73 6.85 12.44
CA PHE A 93 13.75 7.19 11.45
C PHE A 93 13.25 7.09 10.01
N LEU A 94 12.16 6.36 9.77
CA LEU A 94 11.54 6.29 8.44
C LEU A 94 10.75 7.55 8.08
N ARG A 95 10.30 8.37 9.04
CA ARG A 95 9.41 9.53 8.78
C ARG A 95 9.86 10.43 7.63
N PRO A 96 11.14 10.87 7.57
CA PRO A 96 11.61 11.75 6.49
C PRO A 96 11.55 11.09 5.10
N HIS A 97 11.57 9.76 5.06
CA HIS A 97 11.65 8.96 3.84
C HIS A 97 10.30 8.38 3.41
N LEU A 98 9.26 8.53 4.24
CA LEU A 98 7.92 8.09 3.88
C LEU A 98 7.25 9.18 3.05
N ARG A 99 6.92 8.84 1.80
CA ARG A 99 6.04 9.64 0.94
C ARG A 99 4.59 9.56 1.42
N ILE A 100 4.34 9.96 2.67
CA ILE A 100 2.99 10.17 3.16
C ILE A 100 2.60 11.53 2.62
N GLN A 101 1.99 11.54 1.44
CA GLN A 101 1.21 12.70 1.02
C GLN A 101 0.17 12.91 2.12
N SER A 102 0.44 13.87 3.01
CA SER A 102 -0.61 14.61 3.66
C SER A 102 -1.58 14.98 2.54
N ARG A 103 -2.81 14.47 2.62
CA ARG A 103 -3.91 15.19 2.00
C ARG A 103 -3.93 16.52 2.73
N THR A 104 -3.15 17.49 2.26
CA THR A 104 -3.35 18.89 2.57
C THR A 104 -4.82 19.10 2.27
N LEU A 105 -5.61 19.35 3.32
CA LEU A 105 -6.93 19.93 3.16
C LEU A 105 -6.67 21.21 2.37
N ALA A 106 -6.89 21.17 1.06
CA ALA A 106 -6.94 22.39 0.28
C ALA A 106 -7.93 23.30 1.01
N PRO A 107 -7.61 24.59 1.24
CA PRO A 107 -8.58 25.51 1.78
C PRO A 107 -9.86 25.38 0.94
N PRO A 108 -11.06 25.42 1.58
CA PRO A 108 -12.31 25.32 0.84
C PRO A 108 -12.25 26.33 -0.31
N PRO A 109 -12.54 25.91 -1.57
CA PRO A 109 -12.55 26.87 -2.66
C PRO A 109 -13.52 27.99 -2.30
N PRO A 110 -13.17 29.26 -2.56
CA PRO A 110 -14.11 30.37 -2.38
C PRO A 110 -15.39 30.06 -3.17
N PRO A 111 -16.56 30.57 -2.74
CA PRO A 111 -17.82 30.35 -3.42
C PRO A 111 -17.80 31.16 -4.73
N VAL A 112 -17.18 30.61 -5.76
CA VAL A 112 -17.19 31.21 -7.10
C VAL A 112 -18.32 30.57 -7.86
N ALA A 113 -19.27 31.44 -8.23
CA ALA A 113 -20.43 31.13 -9.02
C ALA A 113 -20.10 30.15 -10.16
N GLU A 114 -20.85 29.06 -10.14
CA GLU A 114 -21.13 28.17 -11.27
C GLU A 114 -21.58 29.02 -12.49
N TRP A 115 -21.73 28.45 -13.68
CA TRP A 115 -22.16 29.17 -14.91
C TRP A 115 -21.07 29.83 -15.77
N ASN A 116 -20.02 29.10 -16.16
CA ASN A 116 -19.52 29.06 -17.56
C ASN A 116 -18.06 28.60 -17.63
N ARG A 117 -17.80 27.30 -17.82
CA ARG A 117 -16.65 26.84 -18.65
C ARG A 117 -17.00 25.56 -19.40
N LYS A 118 -16.78 25.62 -20.71
CA LYS A 118 -16.90 24.54 -21.71
C LYS A 118 -16.01 23.34 -21.32
N PRO A 119 -16.35 22.10 -21.75
CA PRO A 119 -15.53 20.93 -21.47
C PRO A 119 -14.19 21.04 -22.21
N SER A 120 -13.14 21.44 -21.50
CA SER A 120 -11.77 21.32 -21.99
C SER A 120 -11.34 19.86 -21.87
N THR A 121 -10.98 19.31 -23.02
CA THR A 121 -10.40 17.98 -23.26
C THR A 121 -9.31 17.67 -22.23
N PRO A 122 -9.34 16.54 -21.50
CA PRO A 122 -8.26 16.18 -20.60
C PRO A 122 -7.08 15.65 -21.41
N LEU A 123 -5.95 16.38 -21.37
CA LEU A 123 -4.64 15.86 -21.73
C LEU A 123 -4.34 14.63 -20.86
N VAL A 124 -4.29 13.46 -21.48
CA VAL A 124 -3.94 12.19 -20.83
C VAL A 124 -2.45 12.20 -20.48
N PRO A 125 -2.05 12.07 -19.21
CA PRO A 125 -0.66 11.79 -18.87
C PRO A 125 -0.33 10.35 -19.29
N ARG A 126 0.69 10.21 -20.14
CA ARG A 126 1.17 8.97 -20.80
C ARG A 126 1.74 7.89 -19.86
N ASN A 127 1.33 7.85 -18.59
CA ASN A 127 1.88 6.93 -17.60
C ASN A 127 0.82 6.17 -16.80
N THR A 128 -0.33 5.88 -17.42
CA THR A 128 -1.27 4.87 -16.93
C THR A 128 -0.81 3.47 -17.36
N ARG A 129 0.41 3.07 -16.98
CA ARG A 129 0.66 1.64 -16.82
C ARG A 129 0.00 1.27 -15.51
N VAL A 130 -1.06 0.46 -15.58
CA VAL A 130 -1.56 -0.30 -14.44
C VAL A 130 -0.39 -1.19 -14.01
N GLU A 131 0.49 -0.67 -13.17
CA GLU A 131 1.60 -1.43 -12.61
C GLU A 131 0.99 -2.50 -11.70
N CYS A 132 0.84 -3.68 -12.31
CA CYS A 132 0.75 -5.00 -11.72
C CYS A 132 0.09 -5.06 -10.34
N CYS A 133 -1.25 -5.18 -10.36
CA CYS A 133 -2.03 -5.76 -9.26
C CYS A 133 -1.72 -7.27 -9.03
N ALA A 134 -0.52 -7.74 -9.35
CA ALA A 134 -0.10 -9.15 -9.24
C ALA A 134 -0.13 -9.68 -7.78
N HIS A 135 -0.25 -8.79 -6.79
CA HIS A 135 -0.38 -9.13 -5.38
C HIS A 135 -1.81 -9.45 -4.94
N LEU A 136 -2.82 -9.22 -5.78
CA LEU A 136 -4.24 -9.48 -5.47
C LEU A 136 -4.68 -10.92 -5.82
N GLY A 137 -3.78 -11.74 -6.38
CA GLY A 137 -4.05 -13.14 -6.68
C GLY A 137 -5.11 -13.37 -7.77
N TYR A 138 -5.39 -12.37 -8.61
CA TYR A 138 -6.30 -12.54 -9.75
C TYR A 138 -5.55 -13.17 -10.94
N ASP A 139 -6.26 -14.00 -11.70
CA ASP A 139 -5.74 -14.59 -12.93
C ASP A 139 -5.73 -13.53 -14.05
N PRO A 140 -4.57 -13.23 -14.69
CA PRO A 140 -4.53 -12.33 -15.83
C PRO A 140 -5.37 -12.79 -17.04
N GLY A 141 -5.76 -14.06 -17.09
CA GLY A 141 -6.69 -14.61 -18.09
C GLY A 141 -8.16 -14.32 -17.81
N ASP A 142 -8.51 -13.87 -16.60
CA ASP A 142 -9.86 -13.50 -16.23
C ASP A 142 -10.23 -12.13 -16.83
N GLN A 143 -11.10 -12.17 -17.84
CA GLN A 143 -11.54 -10.99 -18.57
C GLN A 143 -12.41 -10.08 -17.69
N ASP A 144 -13.18 -10.64 -16.77
CA ASP A 144 -14.06 -9.90 -15.87
C ASP A 144 -13.23 -9.14 -14.83
N ALA A 145 -12.23 -9.81 -14.24
CA ALA A 145 -11.28 -9.16 -13.34
C ALA A 145 -10.50 -8.04 -14.04
N THR A 146 -10.05 -8.28 -15.27
CA THR A 146 -9.34 -7.29 -16.09
C THR A 146 -10.23 -6.08 -16.39
N PHE A 147 -11.49 -6.32 -16.76
CA PHE A 147 -12.47 -5.27 -16.96
C PHE A 147 -12.70 -4.44 -15.69
N LEU A 148 -12.91 -5.08 -14.53
CA LEU A 148 -13.14 -4.37 -13.27
C LEU A 148 -11.93 -3.51 -12.86
N LEU A 149 -10.71 -4.01 -13.09
CA LEU A 149 -9.48 -3.26 -12.82
C LEU A 149 -9.30 -2.06 -13.76
N SER A 150 -9.81 -2.14 -15.00
CA SER A 150 -9.79 -1.02 -15.95
C SER A 150 -10.58 0.22 -15.48
N ILE A 151 -11.51 0.04 -14.53
CA ILE A 151 -12.34 1.12 -13.98
C ILE A 151 -11.56 1.95 -12.95
N LEU A 152 -10.52 1.40 -12.32
CA LEU A 152 -9.79 2.03 -11.21
C LEU A 152 -9.20 3.42 -11.53
N PRO A 153 -8.58 3.67 -12.71
CA PRO A 153 -8.09 4.99 -13.06
C PRO A 153 -9.20 6.06 -13.04
N HIS A 154 -10.41 5.70 -13.48
CA HIS A 154 -11.56 6.59 -13.46
C HIS A 154 -12.04 6.85 -12.03
N LEU A 155 -12.06 5.83 -11.17
CA LEU A 155 -12.41 6.01 -9.75
C LEU A 155 -11.41 6.90 -9.00
N LYS A 156 -10.14 6.90 -9.41
CA LYS A 156 -9.08 7.71 -8.81
C LYS A 156 -9.32 9.21 -9.01
N VAL A 157 -9.86 9.60 -10.17
CA VAL A 157 -10.13 11.02 -10.49
C VAL A 157 -11.50 11.51 -10.00
N MET A 158 -12.39 10.61 -9.56
CA MET A 158 -13.69 10.98 -9.01
C MET A 158 -13.56 11.69 -7.65
N THR A 159 -14.38 12.72 -7.47
CA THR A 159 -14.63 13.34 -6.15
C THR A 159 -15.29 12.36 -5.18
N GLY A 160 -15.28 12.67 -3.88
CA GLY A 160 -15.90 11.82 -2.87
C GLY A 160 -17.40 11.58 -3.11
N GLN A 161 -18.12 12.62 -3.55
CA GLN A 161 -19.54 12.53 -3.89
C GLN A 161 -19.77 11.68 -5.14
N GLN A 162 -19.02 11.90 -6.22
CA GLN A 162 -19.11 11.09 -7.44
C GLN A 162 -18.79 9.61 -7.17
N ARG A 163 -17.77 9.34 -6.34
CA ARG A 163 -17.42 7.97 -5.96
C ARG A 163 -18.52 7.30 -5.14
N ARG A 164 -19.19 8.04 -4.25
CA ARG A 164 -20.35 7.54 -3.51
C ARG A 164 -21.51 7.21 -4.46
N GLN A 165 -21.83 8.12 -5.39
CA GLN A 165 -22.88 7.92 -6.39
C GLN A 165 -22.59 6.71 -7.29
N PHE A 166 -21.35 6.58 -7.79
CA PHE A 166 -20.92 5.42 -8.56
C PHE A 166 -21.13 4.11 -7.80
N LYS A 167 -20.72 4.04 -6.52
CA LYS A 167 -20.91 2.83 -5.70
C LYS A 167 -22.38 2.47 -5.52
N MET A 168 -23.23 3.45 -5.23
CA MET A 168 -24.67 3.22 -5.10
C MET A 168 -25.29 2.75 -6.41
N GLY A 169 -24.90 3.36 -7.54
CA GLY A 169 -25.33 2.94 -8.87
C GLY A 169 -24.89 1.52 -9.22
N ALA A 170 -23.62 1.18 -8.96
CA ALA A 170 -23.09 -0.16 -9.22
C ALA A 170 -23.83 -1.25 -8.41
N VAL A 171 -24.09 -0.99 -7.13
CA VAL A 171 -24.86 -1.92 -6.27
C VAL A 171 -26.28 -2.08 -6.79
N LYS A 172 -26.96 -0.97 -7.12
CA LYS A 172 -28.33 -1.00 -7.63
C LYS A 172 -28.42 -1.78 -8.95
N LEU A 173 -27.54 -1.48 -9.90
CA LEU A 173 -27.48 -2.17 -11.19
C LEU A 173 -27.21 -3.67 -11.00
N SER A 174 -26.28 -4.03 -10.14
CA SER A 174 -26.00 -5.45 -9.86
C SER A 174 -27.21 -6.18 -9.29
N ALA A 175 -27.99 -5.53 -8.42
CA ALA A 175 -29.22 -6.10 -7.89
C ALA A 175 -30.29 -6.27 -8.97
N GLU A 176 -30.45 -5.30 -9.88
CA GLU A 176 -31.39 -5.38 -11.02
C GLU A 176 -31.03 -6.51 -12.00
N MET A 177 -29.75 -6.66 -12.32
CA MET A 177 -29.26 -7.73 -13.18
C MET A 177 -29.48 -9.10 -12.55
N LEU A 178 -29.20 -9.25 -11.25
CA LEU A 178 -29.40 -10.51 -10.52
C LEU A 178 -30.87 -10.85 -10.30
N ALA A 179 -31.76 -9.87 -10.22
CA ALA A 179 -33.21 -10.08 -10.11
C ALA A 179 -33.87 -10.49 -11.44
N SER A 180 -33.16 -10.33 -12.56
CA SER A 180 -33.63 -10.66 -13.92
C SER A 180 -33.14 -12.03 -14.41
N LEU A 181 -32.41 -12.78 -13.56
CA LEU A 181 -31.92 -14.14 -13.78
C LEU A 181 -32.78 -15.13 -12.99
#